data_AF-G3C908-F1
#
_entry.id   AF-G3C908-F1
#
_cell.length_a   1.000
_cell.length_b   1.000
_cell.length_c   1.000
_cell.angle_alpha   90.00
_cell.angle_beta   90.00
_cell.angle_gamma   90.00
#
_symmetry.space_group_name_H-M   'P 1'
#
loop_
_entity.id
_entity.type
_entity.pdbx_description
1 polymer ?
#
loop_
_entity_poly.entity_id
_entity_poly.type
_entity_poly.pdbx_seq_one_letter_code
_entity_poly.pdbx_strand_id
1 'polypeptide(L)'
;MVQELSELDMRILRHLRSTRTDYAFSIARSLGADMQSVMEELERMERMGLIRRVFGRGLKRTRAKAKRSPEVTKHHTYYELTREGKRALSEEGNMGSAP
;
A
#
# COMPACT_ATOMS: atom_id res chain seq x y z
N MET A 1 -11.03 18.50 -7.43
CA MET A 1 -11.50 17.33 -6.64
C MET A 1 -10.49 17.11 -5.54
N VAL A 2 -10.76 17.64 -4.35
CA VAL A 2 -9.94 17.35 -3.17
C VAL A 2 -10.59 16.13 -2.54
N GLN A 3 -9.98 14.96 -2.71
CA GLN A 3 -10.49 13.73 -2.11
C GLN A 3 -10.02 13.69 -0.66
N GLU A 4 -10.94 13.53 0.29
CA GLU A 4 -10.59 13.33 1.70
C GLU A 4 -9.89 11.97 1.87
N LEU A 5 -8.71 12.00 2.48
CA LEU A 5 -8.02 10.79 2.94
C LEU A 5 -8.68 10.35 4.25
N SER A 6 -9.01 9.06 4.34
CA SER A 6 -9.57 8.49 5.56
C SER A 6 -8.48 8.39 6.64
N GLU A 7 -8.87 8.27 7.91
CA GLU A 7 -7.91 8.00 8.99
C GLU A 7 -7.09 6.73 8.70
N LEU A 8 -7.71 5.73 8.07
CA LEU A 8 -7.01 4.49 7.69
C LEU A 8 -5.96 4.73 6.60
N ASP A 9 -6.26 5.54 5.58
CA ASP A 9 -5.28 5.93 4.56
C ASP A 9 -4.04 6.57 5.18
N MET A 10 -4.26 7.52 6.09
CA MET A 10 -3.18 8.24 6.75
C MET A 10 -2.33 7.31 7.60
N ARG A 11 -2.96 6.38 8.31
CA ARG A 11 -2.26 5.33 9.05
C ARG A 11 -1.44 4.42 8.12
N ILE A 12 -1.97 4.04 6.96
CA ILE A 12 -1.25 3.22 5.97
C ILE A 12 -0.06 4.00 5.39
N LEU A 13 -0.26 5.26 4.98
CA LEU A 13 0.79 6.11 4.44
C LEU A 13 1.91 6.36 5.47
N ARG A 14 1.56 6.62 6.74
CA ARG A 14 2.53 6.76 7.85
C ARG A 14 3.33 5.47 8.06
N HIS A 15 2.67 4.31 8.03
CA HIS A 15 3.34 3.00 8.13
C HIS A 15 4.31 2.77 6.97
N LEU A 16 3.86 3.02 5.74
CA LEU A 16 4.73 2.90 4.55
C LEU A 16 5.89 3.90 4.58
N ARG A 17 5.74 5.06 5.21
CA ARG A 17 6.84 6.04 5.36
C ARG A 17 7.95 5.51 6.26
N SER A 18 7.61 4.75 7.31
CA SER A 18 8.60 4.18 8.23
C SER A 18 9.26 2.91 7.66
N THR A 19 8.49 2.04 7.00
CA THR A 19 8.98 0.76 6.48
C THR A 19 9.52 0.83 5.05
N ARG A 20 9.29 1.94 4.33
CA ARG A 20 9.54 2.17 2.89
C ARG A 20 8.75 1.28 1.94
N THR A 21 8.60 0.00 2.23
CA THR A 21 7.90 -0.96 1.38
C THR A 21 7.34 -2.10 2.22
N ASP A 22 6.02 -2.33 2.14
CA ASP A 22 5.36 -3.39 2.90
C ASP A 22 4.19 -4.00 2.12
N TYR A 23 3.68 -5.15 2.59
CA TYR A 23 2.57 -5.87 1.94
C TYR A 23 1.28 -5.76 2.75
N ALA A 24 0.13 -5.85 2.06
CA ALA A 24 -1.19 -5.57 2.63
C ALA A 24 -1.47 -6.30 3.95
N PHE A 25 -1.05 -7.55 4.10
CA PHE A 25 -1.28 -8.32 5.32
C PHE A 25 -0.42 -7.87 6.51
N SER A 26 0.84 -7.49 6.28
CA SER A 26 1.68 -6.89 7.34
C SER A 26 1.12 -5.54 7.76
N ILE A 27 0.68 -4.73 6.79
CA ILE A 27 0.03 -3.44 7.05
C ILE A 27 -1.23 -3.64 7.89
N ALA A 28 -2.14 -4.53 7.47
CA ALA A 28 -3.36 -4.83 8.21
C ALA A 28 -3.08 -5.29 9.65
N ARG A 29 -2.12 -6.19 9.82
CA ARG A 29 -1.69 -6.68 11.14
C ARG A 29 -1.08 -5.57 12.00
N SER A 30 -0.23 -4.72 11.42
CA SER A 30 0.40 -3.59 12.12
C SER A 30 -0.63 -2.55 12.56
N LEU A 31 -1.63 -2.31 11.72
CA LEU A 31 -2.70 -1.34 11.99
C LEU A 31 -3.84 -1.91 12.84
N GLY A 32 -3.89 -3.23 13.06
CA GLY A 32 -5.01 -3.91 13.70
C GLY A 32 -6.31 -3.75 12.92
N ALA A 33 -6.22 -3.60 11.59
CA ALA A 33 -7.34 -3.35 10.69
C ALA A 33 -7.71 -4.63 9.92
N ASP A 34 -8.93 -4.67 9.39
CA ASP A 34 -9.36 -5.77 8.54
C ASP A 34 -8.60 -5.77 7.20
N MET A 35 -8.24 -6.97 6.74
CA MET A 35 -7.46 -7.15 5.52
C MET A 35 -8.21 -6.67 4.27
N GLN A 36 -9.53 -6.88 4.20
CA GLN A 36 -10.35 -6.47 3.08
C GLN A 36 -10.41 -4.94 3.01
N SER A 37 -10.67 -4.28 4.13
CA SER A 37 -10.65 -2.81 4.21
C SER A 37 -9.29 -2.24 3.81
N VAL A 38 -8.19 -2.82 4.28
CA VAL A 38 -6.84 -2.37 3.92
C VAL A 38 -6.56 -2.57 2.42
N MET A 39 -7.01 -3.68 1.81
CA MET A 39 -6.86 -3.89 0.37
C MET A 39 -7.66 -2.88 -0.47
N GLU A 40 -8.89 -2.58 -0.07
CA GLU A 40 -9.73 -1.58 -0.73
C GLU A 40 -9.08 -0.20 -0.68
N GLU A 41 -8.55 0.19 0.49
CA GLU A 41 -7.85 1.46 0.64
C GLU A 41 -6.53 1.52 -0.13
N LEU A 42 -5.74 0.45 -0.13
CA LEU A 42 -4.54 0.35 -0.94
C LEU A 42 -4.85 0.50 -2.44
N GLU A 43 -5.93 -0.14 -2.92
CA GLU A 43 -6.34 -0.01 -4.32
C GLU A 43 -6.83 1.42 -4.64
N ARG A 44 -7.55 2.06 -3.72
CA ARG A 44 -7.97 3.47 -3.87
C ARG A 44 -6.76 4.40 -3.91
N MET A 45 -5.82 4.27 -2.98
CA MET A 45 -4.59 5.06 -2.92
C MET A 45 -3.69 4.82 -4.15
N GLU A 46 -3.66 3.61 -4.70
CA GLU A 46 -2.96 3.30 -5.95
C GLU A 46 -3.60 4.03 -7.12
N ARG A 47 -4.94 3.99 -7.24
CA ARG A 47 -5.69 4.74 -8.27
C ARG A 47 -5.47 6.24 -8.18
N MET A 48 -5.26 6.77 -6.97
CA MET A 48 -4.92 8.17 -6.73
C MET A 48 -3.43 8.50 -7.02
N GLY A 49 -2.59 7.49 -7.25
CA GLY A 49 -1.16 7.67 -7.48
C GLY A 49 -0.36 7.98 -6.22
N LEU A 50 -0.91 7.77 -5.01
CA LEU A 50 -0.22 7.98 -3.73
C LEU A 50 0.74 6.84 -3.39
N ILE A 51 0.39 5.62 -3.80
CA ILE A 51 1.21 4.43 -3.67
C ILE A 51 1.31 3.72 -5.02
N ARG A 52 2.30 2.85 -5.18
CA ARG A 52 2.37 1.93 -6.33
C ARG A 52 2.52 0.50 -5.86
N ARG A 53 1.91 -0.43 -6.58
CA ARG A 53 2.23 -1.86 -6.44
C ARG A 53 3.56 -2.17 -7.11
N VAL A 54 4.50 -2.69 -6.32
CA VAL A 54 5.75 -3.27 -6.81
C VAL A 54 5.55 -4.78 -6.85
N PHE A 55 5.22 -5.30 -8.03
CA PHE A 55 5.29 -6.74 -8.26
C PHE A 55 6.76 -7.13 -8.45
N GLY A 56 7.28 -8.02 -7.61
CA GLY A 56 8.55 -8.69 -7.92
C GLY A 56 8.42 -9.33 -9.30
N ARG A 57 9.29 -8.98 -10.25
CA ARG A 57 9.26 -9.42 -11.65
C ARG A 57 8.93 -10.92 -11.73
N GLY A 58 7.67 -11.28 -12.03
CA GLY A 58 7.31 -12.69 -11.95
C GLY A 58 5.85 -13.08 -12.14
N LEU A 59 4.87 -12.17 -12.26
CA LEU A 59 3.52 -12.59 -12.61
C LEU A 59 3.38 -12.71 -14.12
N LYS A 60 3.78 -13.89 -14.59
CA LYS A 60 3.55 -14.48 -15.90
C LYS A 60 2.18 -14.09 -16.46
N ARG A 61 2.18 -13.16 -17.41
CA ARG A 61 1.11 -12.99 -18.40
C ARG A 61 1.19 -14.05 -19.50
N THR A 62 1.51 -15.29 -19.13
CA THR A 62 1.74 -16.38 -20.06
C THR A 62 1.18 -17.67 -19.48
N ARG A 63 0.11 -18.15 -20.14
CA ARG A 63 -0.32 -19.54 -20.23
C ARG A 63 0.80 -20.52 -19.85
N ALA A 64 0.64 -21.30 -18.80
CA ALA A 64 1.33 -22.58 -18.71
C ALA A 64 0.66 -23.49 -17.69
N LYS A 65 0.22 -24.63 -18.21
CA LYS A 65 -0.22 -25.83 -17.50
C LYS A 65 0.73 -26.20 -16.36
N ALA A 66 0.15 -26.76 -15.31
CA ALA A 66 0.69 -27.84 -14.47
C ALA A 66 2.17 -27.70 -14.00
N LYS A 67 2.35 -27.39 -12.71
CA LYS A 67 3.41 -28.03 -11.92
C LYS A 67 2.90 -28.39 -10.52
N ARG A 68 3.23 -29.63 -10.16
CA ARG A 68 3.09 -30.32 -8.87
C ARG A 68 3.81 -29.51 -7.76
N SER A 69 3.22 -29.44 -6.56
CA SER A 69 3.63 -28.66 -5.38
C SER A 69 5.14 -28.67 -5.09
N PRO A 70 5.79 -27.57 -4.63
CA PRO A 70 6.11 -27.40 -3.19
C PRO A 70 6.40 -25.93 -2.70
N GLU A 71 6.60 -25.75 -1.40
CA GLU A 71 7.18 -24.55 -0.72
C GLU A 71 6.44 -23.19 -0.77
N VAL A 72 6.30 -22.58 0.41
CA VAL A 72 5.62 -21.31 0.70
C VAL A 72 6.19 -20.17 -0.12
N THR A 73 5.72 -20.00 -1.36
CA THR A 73 6.18 -18.91 -2.21
C THR A 73 5.39 -17.66 -1.84
N LYS A 74 6.05 -16.80 -1.06
CA LYS A 74 5.62 -15.46 -0.62
C LYS A 74 5.41 -14.51 -1.79
N HIS A 75 4.38 -14.75 -2.62
CA HIS A 75 3.94 -13.83 -3.67
C HIS A 75 3.23 -12.61 -3.04
N HIS A 76 3.91 -11.91 -2.14
CA HIS A 76 3.37 -10.71 -1.53
C HIS A 76 3.49 -9.57 -2.54
N THR A 77 2.35 -9.01 -2.92
CA THR A 77 2.35 -7.70 -3.56
C THR A 77 2.87 -6.70 -2.54
N TYR A 78 3.94 -6.01 -2.89
CA TYR A 78 4.49 -4.94 -2.09
C TYR A 78 3.94 -3.61 -2.56
N TYR A 79 3.74 -2.69 -1.63
CA TYR A 79 3.30 -1.33 -1.88
C TYR A 79 4.41 -0.37 -1.47
N GLU A 80 4.69 0.60 -2.34
CA GLU A 80 5.70 1.62 -2.15
C GLU A 80 5.06 3.00 -2.26
N LEU A 81 5.48 3.93 -1.39
CA LEU A 81 5.06 5.34 -1.45
C LEU A 81 5.61 6.04 -2.69
N THR A 82 4.73 6.70 -3.44
CA THR A 82 5.14 7.57 -4.55
C THR A 82 5.60 8.94 -4.04
N ARG A 83 6.07 9.81 -4.95
CA ARG A 83 6.39 11.21 -4.61
C ARG A 83 5.14 11.97 -4.16
N GLU A 84 3.99 11.71 -4.77
CA GLU A 84 2.71 12.33 -4.42
C GLU A 84 2.25 11.89 -3.02
N GLY A 85 2.33 10.60 -2.69
CA GLY A 85 1.98 10.11 -1.35
C GLY A 85 2.86 10.69 -0.25
N LYS A 86 4.15 10.93 -0.54
CA LYS A 86 5.05 11.62 0.38
C LYS A 86 4.65 13.09 0.57
N ARG A 87 4.21 13.77 -0.50
CA ARG A 87 3.75 15.16 -0.42
C ARG A 87 2.46 15.27 0.39
N ALA A 88 1.52 14.36 0.19
CA ALA A 88 0.27 14.31 0.96
C ALA A 88 0.53 14.21 2.48
N LEU A 89 1.51 13.40 2.90
CA LEU A 89 1.93 13.32 4.31
C LEU A 89 2.60 14.61 4.83
N SER A 90 3.32 15.33 3.98
CA SER A 90 3.97 16.59 4.35
C SER A 90 2.96 17.74 4.44
N GLU A 91 1.94 17.76 3.58
CA GLU A 91 0.87 18.75 3.58
C GLU A 91 -0.04 18.62 4.81
N GLU A 92 -0.37 17.39 5.24
CA GLU A 92 -1.09 17.15 6.50
C GLU A 92 -0.34 17.74 7.70
N GLY A 93 0.98 17.50 7.79
CA GLY A 93 1.82 18.04 8.86
C GLY A 93 1.87 19.58 8.90
N ASN A 94 1.60 20.24 7.77
CA ASN A 94 1.62 21.70 7.65
C ASN A 94 0.25 22.35 7.95
N MET A 95 -0.83 21.57 8.07
CA MET A 95 -2.14 22.04 8.56
C MET A 95 -2.29 21.95 10.09
N GLY A 96 -1.37 21.27 10.78
CA GLY A 96 -1.33 21.16 12.25
C GLY A 96 -0.49 22.22 12.96
N SER A 97 0.07 23.18 12.24
CA SER A 97 0.91 24.25 12.80
C SER A 97 0.63 25.59 12.13
N ALA A 98 -0.57 26.12 12.32
CA ALA A 98 -0.78 27.56 12.28
C ALA A 98 -0.72 28.08 13.74
N PRO A 99 0.11 29.10 14.03
CA PRO A 99 0.23 29.69 15.36
C PRO A 99 -1.04 30.43 15.82
#